data_AF-A0A6J1RG89-F1
#
_entry.id   AF-A0A6J1RG89-F1
#
_cell.length_a   1.000
_cell.length_b   1.000
_cell.length_c   1.000
_cell.angle_alpha   90.00
_cell.angle_beta   90.00
_cell.angle_gamma   90.00
#
_symmetry.space_group_name_H-M   'P 1'
#
loop_
_entity.id
_entity.type
_entity.pdbx_description
1 polymer ?
#
loop_
_entity_poly.entity_id
_entity_poly.type
_entity_poly.pdbx_seq_one_letter_code
_entity_poly.pdbx_strand_id
1 'polypeptide(L)'
;MFTIIFSFGLITTQVTAKLPSYLHACSHKDTNYNQCIANSIDSVKDKVCAGFPEINIPPGEPLTIDKIVIFDANNIKLYLKDAKIYGLCDFVVNSVNADFEKLHFDIDLSLRHIYTNVTYDFDIHLLVPIGHKGPAEVTSDNLGLKVGLDLKVLTRNDKKYIFASKATAKCDIKSFKYKFIEDKKELADLHKILDDVVAKDTKEVIKAVSAAFEEKLSRFVISMFNDIAFSRYEELFSPEI
;
A
#
# COMPACT_ATOMS: atom_id res chain seq x y z
N MET A 1 -72.11 -15.74 8.27
CA MET A 1 -71.00 -14.82 7.96
C MET A 1 -70.06 -14.79 9.16
N PHE A 2 -68.91 -15.45 9.08
CA PHE A 2 -67.83 -15.35 10.07
C PHE A 2 -66.54 -15.05 9.31
N THR A 3 -66.02 -13.84 9.49
CA THR A 3 -64.78 -13.38 8.85
C THR A 3 -63.62 -13.73 9.78
N ILE A 4 -62.76 -14.65 9.37
CA ILE A 4 -61.51 -14.98 10.07
C ILE A 4 -60.42 -14.08 9.48
N ILE A 5 -59.89 -13.15 10.27
CA ILE A 5 -58.73 -12.32 9.90
C ILE A 5 -57.48 -13.02 10.43
N PHE A 6 -56.73 -13.69 9.54
CA PHE A 6 -55.39 -14.18 9.84
C PHE A 6 -54.39 -13.04 9.64
N SER A 7 -53.95 -12.41 10.73
CA SER A 7 -52.82 -11.49 10.71
C SER A 7 -51.51 -12.27 10.59
N PHE A 8 -50.96 -12.39 9.38
CA PHE A 8 -49.59 -12.85 9.18
C PHE A 8 -48.63 -11.76 9.63
N GLY A 9 -48.07 -11.91 10.85
CA GLY A 9 -46.94 -11.12 11.29
C GLY A 9 -45.69 -11.53 10.52
N LEU A 10 -45.19 -10.68 9.63
CA LEU A 10 -43.86 -10.84 9.04
C LEU A 10 -42.82 -10.64 10.14
N ILE A 11 -42.28 -11.74 10.67
CA ILE A 11 -41.07 -11.71 11.49
C ILE A 11 -39.90 -11.55 10.51
N THR A 12 -39.50 -10.33 10.25
CA THR A 12 -38.24 -10.06 9.54
C THR A 12 -37.10 -10.36 10.51
N THR A 13 -36.50 -11.54 10.39
CA THR A 13 -35.23 -11.83 11.05
C THR A 13 -34.15 -10.96 10.40
N GLN A 14 -33.76 -9.87 11.05
CA GLN A 14 -32.55 -9.15 10.67
C GLN A 14 -31.36 -10.06 10.96
N VAL A 15 -30.82 -10.70 9.92
CA VAL A 15 -29.53 -11.36 10.01
C VAL A 15 -28.50 -10.24 10.08
N THR A 16 -28.10 -9.84 11.29
CA THR A 16 -26.91 -8.99 11.46
C THR A 16 -25.71 -9.88 11.11
N ALA A 17 -25.04 -9.58 10.00
CA ALA A 17 -23.82 -10.28 9.66
C ALA A 17 -22.79 -9.93 10.74
N LYS A 18 -22.38 -10.93 11.53
CA LYS A 18 -21.42 -10.69 12.61
C LYS A 18 -20.09 -10.29 11.99
N LEU A 19 -19.61 -9.10 12.32
CA LEU A 19 -18.31 -8.62 11.87
C LEU A 19 -17.24 -9.65 12.27
N PRO A 20 -16.38 -10.07 11.33
CA PRO A 20 -15.33 -11.03 11.64
C PRO A 20 -14.41 -10.51 12.75
N SER A 21 -13.89 -11.41 13.60
CA SER A 21 -13.18 -11.03 14.84
C SER A 21 -11.91 -10.20 14.65
N TYR A 22 -11.40 -10.09 13.42
CA TYR A 22 -10.22 -9.30 13.07
C TYR A 22 -10.57 -7.87 12.63
N LEU A 23 -11.83 -7.58 12.33
CA LEU A 23 -12.33 -6.24 12.03
C LEU A 23 -13.01 -5.68 13.27
N HIS A 24 -12.73 -4.42 13.58
CA HIS A 24 -13.35 -3.71 14.68
C HIS A 24 -14.06 -2.47 14.14
N ALA A 25 -15.33 -2.30 14.50
CA ALA A 25 -16.08 -1.11 14.14
C ALA A 25 -15.70 0.03 15.09
N CYS A 26 -15.49 1.22 14.54
CA CYS A 26 -15.14 2.41 15.30
C CYS A 26 -16.25 3.44 15.25
N SER A 27 -16.77 3.82 16.43
CA SER A 27 -17.78 4.85 16.54
C SER A 27 -17.17 6.23 16.27
N HIS A 28 -17.71 6.94 15.29
CA HIS A 28 -17.34 8.32 14.99
C HIS A 28 -17.76 9.31 16.10
N LYS A 29 -18.62 8.88 17.03
CA LYS A 29 -19.03 9.65 18.22
C LYS A 29 -18.10 9.46 19.40
N ASP A 30 -17.19 8.49 19.35
CA ASP A 30 -16.19 8.26 20.39
C ASP A 30 -15.13 9.36 20.34
N THR A 31 -14.79 9.95 21.48
CA THR A 31 -13.69 10.92 21.58
C THR A 31 -12.34 10.31 21.22
N ASN A 32 -12.22 8.98 21.21
CA ASN A 32 -11.04 8.22 20.85
C ASN A 32 -11.13 7.58 19.44
N TYR A 33 -12.00 8.08 18.55
CA TYR A 33 -12.22 7.52 17.22
C TYR A 33 -10.93 7.22 16.43
N ASN A 34 -9.98 8.17 16.40
CA ASN A 34 -8.69 7.99 15.74
C ASN A 34 -7.87 6.81 16.33
N GLN A 35 -7.87 6.66 17.66
CA GLN A 35 -7.17 5.56 18.32
C GLN A 35 -7.85 4.22 18.04
N CYS A 36 -9.18 4.19 17.98
CA CYS A 36 -9.92 2.99 17.58
C CYS A 36 -9.50 2.53 16.18
N ILE A 37 -9.42 3.46 15.22
CA ILE A 37 -9.00 3.14 13.85
C ILE A 37 -7.56 2.64 13.82
N ALA A 38 -6.64 3.30 14.55
CA ALA A 38 -5.26 2.84 14.67
C ALA A 38 -5.19 1.38 15.18
N ASN A 39 -5.93 1.06 16.24
CA ASN A 39 -6.01 -0.30 16.77
C ASN A 39 -6.63 -1.29 15.77
N SER A 40 -7.63 -0.86 14.99
CA SER A 40 -8.22 -1.70 13.94
C SER A 40 -7.26 -1.94 12.78
N ILE A 41 -6.38 -0.99 12.44
CA ILE A 41 -5.32 -1.19 11.44
C ILE A 41 -4.34 -2.24 11.96
N ASP A 42 -3.92 -2.14 13.21
CA ASP A 42 -3.01 -3.10 13.83
C ASP A 42 -3.63 -4.51 13.91
N SER A 43 -4.93 -4.63 14.18
CA SER A 43 -5.61 -5.93 14.27
C SER A 43 -5.72 -6.67 12.93
N VAL A 44 -5.75 -5.93 11.81
CA VAL A 44 -5.83 -6.51 10.46
C VAL A 44 -4.47 -6.70 9.81
N LYS A 45 -3.42 -6.05 10.34
CA LYS A 45 -2.07 -6.02 9.79
C LYS A 45 -1.56 -7.41 9.39
N ASP A 46 -1.53 -8.37 10.31
CA ASP A 46 -1.01 -9.72 10.04
C ASP A 46 -1.79 -10.44 8.93
N LYS A 47 -3.11 -10.22 8.87
CA LYS A 47 -3.97 -10.82 7.82
C LYS A 47 -3.73 -10.20 6.45
N VAL A 48 -3.62 -8.87 6.38
CA VAL A 48 -3.29 -8.18 5.13
C VAL A 48 -1.91 -8.62 4.63
N CYS A 49 -0.97 -8.79 5.55
CA CYS A 49 0.38 -9.23 5.25
C CYS A 49 0.46 -10.64 4.68
N ALA A 50 -0.23 -11.60 5.31
CA ALA A 50 -0.34 -12.96 4.80
C ALA A 50 -1.19 -13.04 3.50
N GLY A 51 -1.98 -12.01 3.23
CA GLY A 51 -3.03 -12.03 2.23
C GLY A 51 -4.31 -12.66 2.78
N PHE A 52 -5.44 -12.27 2.19
CA PHE A 52 -6.74 -12.73 2.63
C PHE A 52 -7.59 -13.18 1.42
N PRO A 53 -7.35 -14.41 0.93
CA PRO A 53 -7.95 -14.90 -0.31
C PRO A 53 -9.47 -14.96 -0.28
N GLU A 54 -10.08 -15.20 0.88
CA GLU A 54 -11.54 -15.29 1.05
C GLU A 54 -12.27 -14.00 0.64
N ILE A 55 -11.58 -12.86 0.69
CA ILE A 55 -12.09 -11.56 0.22
C ILE A 55 -11.18 -10.92 -0.83
N ASN A 56 -10.43 -11.74 -1.58
CA ASN A 56 -9.59 -11.32 -2.72
C ASN A 56 -8.46 -10.33 -2.40
N ILE A 57 -8.00 -10.24 -1.15
CA ILE A 57 -6.83 -9.42 -0.82
C ILE A 57 -5.57 -10.25 -1.09
N PRO A 58 -4.70 -9.84 -2.02
CA PRO A 58 -3.41 -10.50 -2.22
C PRO A 58 -2.50 -10.27 -1.01
N PRO A 59 -1.43 -11.07 -0.84
CA PRO A 59 -0.41 -10.80 0.17
C PRO A 59 0.12 -9.37 0.05
N GLY A 60 0.22 -8.68 1.19
CA GLY A 60 0.84 -7.34 1.27
C GLY A 60 2.36 -7.36 1.09
N GLU A 61 2.98 -8.54 1.19
CA GLU A 61 4.42 -8.72 1.04
C GLU A 61 4.78 -10.01 0.27
N PRO A 62 5.74 -9.97 -0.69
CA PRO A 62 6.41 -8.77 -1.19
C PRO A 62 5.48 -7.90 -2.04
N LEU A 63 5.66 -6.58 -1.93
CA LEU A 63 5.07 -5.66 -2.91
C LEU A 63 5.94 -5.67 -4.17
N THR A 64 5.33 -5.96 -5.32
CA THR A 64 6.05 -6.09 -6.59
C THR A 64 5.86 -4.90 -7.52
N ILE A 65 6.97 -4.43 -8.12
CA ILE A 65 6.98 -3.38 -9.14
C ILE A 65 7.79 -3.89 -10.35
N ASP A 66 7.12 -4.02 -11.49
CA ASP A 66 7.70 -4.66 -12.69
C ASP A 66 8.85 -3.83 -13.29
N LYS A 67 8.69 -2.50 -13.32
CA LYS A 67 9.68 -1.57 -13.87
C LYS A 67 9.62 -0.21 -13.20
N ILE A 68 10.78 0.30 -12.80
CA ILE A 68 11.02 1.68 -12.38
C ILE A 68 12.02 2.28 -13.36
N VAL A 69 11.70 3.45 -13.88
CA VAL A 69 12.59 4.20 -14.77
C VAL A 69 13.35 5.21 -13.94
N ILE A 70 14.67 5.03 -13.83
CA ILE A 70 15.55 5.99 -13.15
C ILE A 70 16.08 7.00 -14.18
N PHE A 71 16.71 6.51 -15.25
CA PHE A 71 17.16 7.31 -16.39
C PHE A 71 16.68 6.69 -17.70
N ASP A 72 16.25 7.54 -18.62
CA ASP A 72 15.88 7.15 -19.99
C ASP A 72 16.30 8.25 -20.97
N ALA A 73 17.61 8.47 -21.07
CA ALA A 73 18.23 9.43 -21.97
C ALA A 73 18.99 8.70 -23.09
N ASN A 74 19.30 9.44 -24.18
CA ASN A 74 19.97 8.85 -25.34
C ASN A 74 21.35 8.24 -25.02
N ASN A 75 22.06 8.80 -24.04
CA ASN A 75 23.42 8.39 -23.67
C ASN A 75 23.48 7.55 -22.39
N ILE A 76 22.40 7.48 -21.61
CA ILE A 76 22.35 6.76 -20.34
C ILE A 76 20.93 6.27 -20.04
N LYS A 77 20.82 4.99 -19.70
CA LYS A 77 19.60 4.33 -19.29
C LYS A 77 19.87 3.54 -18.02
N LEU A 78 18.98 3.68 -17.06
CA LEU A 78 18.97 2.89 -15.85
C LEU A 78 17.52 2.57 -15.52
N TYR A 79 17.20 1.28 -15.58
CA TYR A 79 15.91 0.77 -15.12
C TYR A 79 16.14 -0.19 -13.96
N LEU A 80 15.18 -0.21 -13.04
CA LEU A 80 15.07 -1.26 -12.04
C LEU A 80 13.87 -2.12 -12.41
N LYS A 81 14.05 -3.44 -12.48
CA LYS A 81 13.04 -4.40 -12.92
C LYS A 81 12.80 -5.46 -11.87
N ASP A 82 11.58 -6.00 -11.89
CA ASP A 82 11.17 -7.11 -11.03
C ASP A 82 11.45 -6.83 -9.55
N ALA A 83 11.23 -5.59 -9.12
CA ALA A 83 11.50 -5.18 -7.75
C ALA A 83 10.52 -5.88 -6.81
N LYS A 84 11.06 -6.56 -5.79
CA LYS A 84 10.30 -7.22 -4.72
C LYS A 84 10.66 -6.57 -3.40
N ILE A 85 9.71 -5.86 -2.81
CA ILE A 85 9.89 -5.05 -1.60
C ILE A 85 9.36 -5.81 -0.39
N TYR A 86 10.18 -5.93 0.64
CA TYR A 86 9.94 -6.65 1.90
C TYR A 86 10.08 -5.71 3.10
N GLY A 87 9.51 -6.12 4.24
CA GLY A 87 9.50 -5.34 5.49
C GLY A 87 8.37 -4.31 5.60
N LEU A 88 7.49 -4.22 4.58
CA LEU A 88 6.33 -3.33 4.62
C LEU A 88 5.36 -3.74 5.73
N CYS A 89 5.30 -5.04 6.02
CA CYS A 89 4.47 -5.62 7.05
C CYS A 89 4.94 -5.37 8.48
N ASP A 90 6.06 -4.69 8.69
CA ASP A 90 6.57 -4.32 10.01
C ASP A 90 6.37 -2.82 10.31
N PHE A 91 5.33 -2.22 9.73
CA PHE A 91 5.01 -0.81 9.97
C PHE A 91 4.53 -0.55 11.40
N VAL A 92 4.72 0.67 11.88
CA VAL A 92 4.15 1.18 13.13
C VAL A 92 3.20 2.33 12.80
N VAL A 93 1.98 2.30 13.33
CA VAL A 93 1.04 3.42 13.22
C VAL A 93 1.45 4.52 14.20
N ASN A 94 1.90 5.65 13.67
CA ASN A 94 2.29 6.81 14.49
C ASN A 94 1.07 7.65 14.87
N SER A 95 0.16 7.88 13.90
CA SER A 95 -1.09 8.60 14.13
C SER A 95 -2.12 8.32 13.04
N VAL A 96 -3.39 8.51 13.39
CA VAL A 96 -4.53 8.51 12.47
C VAL A 96 -5.28 9.81 12.67
N ASN A 97 -5.70 10.44 11.59
CA ASN A 97 -6.62 11.57 11.59
C ASN A 97 -7.77 11.25 10.63
N ALA A 98 -8.93 10.95 11.19
CA ALA A 98 -10.12 10.61 10.42
C ALA A 98 -11.16 11.73 10.50
N ASP A 99 -11.59 12.21 9.35
CA ASP A 99 -12.68 13.18 9.19
C ASP A 99 -13.89 12.42 8.62
N PHE A 100 -14.83 12.07 9.49
CA PHE A 100 -16.03 11.30 9.12
C PHE A 100 -16.95 12.10 8.18
N GLU A 101 -17.05 13.42 8.35
CA GLU A 101 -17.90 14.28 7.51
C GLU A 101 -17.32 14.43 6.10
N LYS A 102 -16.01 14.60 5.99
CA LYS A 102 -15.31 14.66 4.69
C LYS A 102 -15.04 13.28 4.09
N LEU A 103 -15.27 12.21 4.84
CA LEU A 103 -14.95 10.83 4.48
C LEU A 103 -13.47 10.68 4.08
N HIS A 104 -12.58 11.26 4.88
CA HIS A 104 -11.15 11.31 4.62
C HIS A 104 -10.34 10.76 5.80
N PHE A 105 -9.28 10.02 5.50
CA PHE A 105 -8.35 9.48 6.50
C PHE A 105 -6.92 9.84 6.12
N ASP A 106 -6.19 10.42 7.05
CA ASP A 106 -4.74 10.56 7.00
C ASP A 106 -4.10 9.62 8.02
N ILE A 107 -3.11 8.85 7.59
CA ILE A 107 -2.40 7.88 8.43
C ILE A 107 -0.91 8.15 8.30
N ASP A 108 -0.25 8.34 9.45
CA ASP A 108 1.21 8.47 9.54
C ASP A 108 1.80 7.15 10.05
N LEU A 109 2.74 6.58 9.30
CA LEU A 109 3.36 5.29 9.53
C LEU A 109 4.89 5.40 9.54
N SER A 110 5.52 4.54 10.34
CA SER A 110 6.98 4.32 10.32
C SER A 110 7.30 2.93 9.80
N LEU A 111 8.29 2.82 8.91
CA LEU A 111 8.84 1.55 8.44
C LEU A 111 10.26 1.39 8.98
N ARG A 112 10.52 0.32 9.74
CA ARG A 112 11.81 0.12 10.42
C ARG A 112 12.93 -0.24 9.46
N HIS A 113 12.71 -1.28 8.66
CA HIS A 113 13.70 -1.80 7.72
C HIS A 113 12.97 -2.30 6.48
N ILE A 114 13.38 -1.80 5.32
CA ILE A 114 12.89 -2.23 4.02
C ILE A 114 14.05 -2.89 3.28
N TYR A 115 13.77 -4.06 2.74
CA TYR A 115 14.70 -4.83 1.92
C TYR A 115 14.07 -5.07 0.55
N THR A 116 14.82 -4.82 -0.52
CA THR A 116 14.34 -4.95 -1.89
C THR A 116 15.30 -5.79 -2.72
N ASN A 117 14.77 -6.85 -3.32
CA ASN A 117 15.46 -7.58 -4.39
C ASN A 117 15.06 -6.97 -5.73
N VAL A 118 16.03 -6.71 -6.60
CA VAL A 118 15.76 -6.04 -7.88
C VAL A 118 16.76 -6.47 -8.95
N THR A 119 16.37 -6.35 -10.21
CA THR A 119 17.27 -6.48 -11.36
C THR A 119 17.55 -5.10 -11.93
N TYR A 120 18.80 -4.64 -11.90
CA TYR A 120 19.17 -3.42 -12.62
C TYR A 120 19.39 -3.73 -14.09
N ASP A 121 19.02 -2.79 -14.95
CA ASP A 121 19.22 -2.82 -16.40
C ASP A 121 19.87 -1.49 -16.78
N PHE A 122 21.20 -1.51 -16.86
CA PHE A 122 22.03 -0.33 -17.07
C PHE A 122 22.64 -0.38 -18.46
N ASP A 123 22.59 0.75 -19.16
CA ASP A 123 23.16 0.94 -20.47
C ASP A 123 23.67 2.37 -20.59
N ILE A 124 24.95 2.54 -20.89
CA ILE A 124 25.59 3.83 -21.11
C ILE A 124 26.33 3.84 -22.45
N HIS A 125 26.09 4.89 -23.23
CA HIS A 125 26.72 5.10 -24.53
C HIS A 125 27.76 6.22 -24.40
N LEU A 126 29.02 5.82 -24.23
CA LEU A 126 30.19 6.70 -24.33
C LEU A 126 30.84 6.53 -25.71
N LEU A 127 32.17 6.48 -25.77
CA LEU A 127 32.91 6.08 -26.98
C LEU A 127 32.64 4.62 -27.37
N VAL A 128 32.41 3.77 -26.36
CA VAL A 128 32.02 2.36 -26.51
C VAL A 128 30.73 2.17 -25.69
N PRO A 129 29.68 1.55 -26.26
CA PRO A 129 28.49 1.20 -25.50
C PRO A 129 28.81 0.13 -24.45
N ILE A 130 28.41 0.39 -23.21
CA ILE A 130 28.57 -0.55 -22.11
C ILE A 130 27.19 -0.77 -21.51
N GLY A 131 26.73 -2.02 -21.48
CA GLY A 131 25.43 -2.36 -20.92
C GLY A 131 25.48 -3.70 -20.22
N HIS A 132 24.72 -3.81 -19.13
CA HIS A 132 24.63 -5.02 -18.33
C HIS A 132 23.32 -5.06 -17.55
N LYS A 133 22.84 -6.28 -17.32
CA LYS A 133 21.70 -6.53 -16.46
C LYS A 133 22.11 -7.49 -15.38
N GLY A 134 21.88 -7.11 -14.14
CA GLY A 134 22.32 -7.90 -13.00
C GLY A 134 21.36 -7.77 -11.83
N PRO A 135 21.40 -8.74 -10.90
CA PRO A 135 20.70 -8.64 -9.64
C PRO A 135 21.39 -7.70 -8.66
N ALA A 136 20.60 -6.94 -7.92
CA ALA A 136 21.03 -6.10 -6.81
C ALA A 136 20.06 -6.22 -5.63
N GLU A 137 20.58 -5.94 -4.43
CA GLU A 137 19.79 -5.81 -3.22
C GLU A 137 19.87 -4.36 -2.73
N VAL A 138 18.73 -3.81 -2.29
CA VAL A 138 18.62 -2.43 -1.78
C VAL A 138 18.00 -2.47 -0.40
N THR A 139 18.52 -1.67 0.54
CA THR A 139 17.97 -1.52 1.88
C THR A 139 17.79 -0.06 2.25
N SER A 140 16.71 0.23 2.96
CA SER A 140 16.45 1.53 3.59
C SER A 140 15.92 1.33 5.00
N ASP A 141 16.37 2.18 5.93
CA ASP A 141 15.98 2.13 7.33
C ASP A 141 15.20 3.37 7.72
N ASN A 142 14.30 3.23 8.70
CA ASN A 142 13.59 4.33 9.36
C ASN A 142 12.88 5.29 8.39
N LEU A 143 12.05 4.73 7.50
CA LEU A 143 11.29 5.52 6.54
C LEU A 143 10.00 6.05 7.17
N GLY A 144 9.67 7.30 6.86
CA GLY A 144 8.34 7.84 7.11
C GLY A 144 7.41 7.53 5.94
N LEU A 145 6.17 7.18 6.21
CA LEU A 145 5.15 6.93 5.21
C LEU A 145 3.84 7.60 5.63
N LYS A 146 3.31 8.46 4.77
CA LYS A 146 1.99 9.07 4.95
C LYS A 146 1.03 8.51 3.92
N VAL A 147 -0.13 8.05 4.37
CA VAL A 147 -1.19 7.53 3.51
C VAL A 147 -2.44 8.37 3.70
N GLY A 148 -2.97 8.92 2.62
CA GLY A 148 -4.27 9.59 2.58
C GLY A 148 -5.30 8.72 1.86
N LEU A 149 -6.55 8.73 2.31
CA LEU A 149 -7.63 7.93 1.73
C LEU A 149 -8.92 8.75 1.67
N ASP A 150 -9.43 8.95 0.45
CA ASP A 150 -10.71 9.63 0.20
C ASP A 150 -11.80 8.61 -0.12
N LEU A 151 -12.84 8.54 0.69
CA LEU A 151 -13.95 7.61 0.49
C LEU A 151 -15.15 8.29 -0.17
N LYS A 152 -15.99 7.46 -0.79
CA LYS A 152 -17.31 7.85 -1.31
C LYS A 152 -18.34 6.79 -0.94
N VAL A 153 -19.57 7.24 -0.75
CA VAL A 153 -20.73 6.38 -0.53
C VAL A 153 -21.57 6.36 -1.79
N LEU A 154 -21.99 5.18 -2.22
CA LEU A 154 -22.97 4.97 -3.29
C LEU A 154 -24.18 4.21 -2.74
N THR A 155 -25.37 4.54 -3.23
CA THR A 155 -26.60 3.83 -2.89
C THR A 155 -27.08 3.04 -4.10
N ARG A 156 -27.31 1.73 -3.94
CA ARG A 156 -27.84 0.85 -4.97
C ARG A 156 -28.86 -0.10 -4.35
N ASN A 157 -30.08 -0.16 -4.91
CA ASN A 157 -31.18 -0.98 -4.40
C ASN A 157 -31.42 -0.75 -2.88
N ASP A 158 -31.47 0.52 -2.47
CA ASP A 158 -31.64 0.96 -1.08
C ASP A 158 -30.55 0.50 -0.11
N LYS A 159 -29.44 -0.06 -0.60
CA LYS A 159 -28.26 -0.42 0.17
C LYS A 159 -27.14 0.58 -0.08
N LYS A 160 -26.51 1.04 1.00
CA LYS A 160 -25.32 1.89 0.94
C LYS A 160 -24.05 1.03 0.84
N TYR A 161 -23.11 1.50 0.05
CA TYR A 161 -21.78 0.92 -0.13
C TYR A 161 -20.76 2.03 -0.01
N ILE A 162 -19.65 1.78 0.68
CA ILE A 162 -18.54 2.73 0.79
C ILE A 162 -17.30 2.15 0.13
N PHE A 163 -16.56 3.01 -0.55
CA PHE A 163 -15.36 2.62 -1.28
C PHE A 163 -14.34 3.76 -1.25
N ALA A 164 -13.07 3.40 -1.29
CA ALA A 164 -11.96 4.30 -1.53
C ALA A 164 -11.99 4.77 -2.99
N SER A 165 -12.23 6.06 -3.17
CA SER A 165 -12.23 6.71 -4.47
C SER A 165 -10.84 7.19 -4.90
N LYS A 166 -9.98 7.46 -3.93
CA LYS A 166 -8.58 7.86 -4.14
C LYS A 166 -7.77 7.48 -2.90
N ALA A 167 -6.53 7.07 -3.13
CA ALA A 167 -5.51 7.00 -2.10
C ALA A 167 -4.28 7.78 -2.55
N THR A 168 -3.57 8.33 -1.59
CA THR A 168 -2.24 8.93 -1.78
C THR A 168 -1.28 8.24 -0.83
N ALA A 169 -0.06 8.00 -1.29
CA ALA A 169 1.05 7.61 -0.45
C ALA A 169 2.18 8.61 -0.64
N LYS A 170 2.87 8.94 0.45
CA LYS A 170 4.08 9.75 0.44
C LYS A 170 5.14 9.07 1.29
N CYS A 171 6.22 8.63 0.66
CA CYS A 171 7.32 7.97 1.33
C CYS A 171 8.52 8.93 1.44
N ASP A 172 9.03 9.09 2.67
CA ASP A 172 10.23 9.86 2.97
C ASP A 172 11.44 8.92 3.08
N ILE A 173 12.13 8.72 1.94
CA ILE A 173 13.38 7.97 1.88
C ILE A 173 14.54 8.94 2.14
N LYS A 174 15.16 8.84 3.31
CA LYS A 174 16.32 9.67 3.67
C LYS A 174 17.62 9.17 3.05
N SER A 175 17.78 7.86 3.01
CA SER A 175 18.94 7.19 2.45
C SER A 175 18.61 5.76 2.06
N PHE A 176 19.46 5.18 1.21
CA PHE A 176 19.41 3.77 0.86
C PHE A 176 20.84 3.26 0.72
N LYS A 177 21.01 1.96 0.90
CA LYS A 177 22.23 1.24 0.56
C LYS A 177 21.87 0.20 -0.49
N TYR A 178 22.83 -0.14 -1.33
CA TYR A 178 22.65 -1.20 -2.29
C TYR A 178 23.94 -2.01 -2.44
N LYS A 179 23.79 -3.23 -2.94
CA LYS A 179 24.90 -4.08 -3.35
C LYS A 179 24.54 -4.80 -4.64
N PHE A 180 25.50 -4.90 -5.55
CA PHE A 180 25.40 -5.81 -6.68
C PHE A 180 25.67 -7.24 -6.18
N ILE A 181 24.85 -8.21 -6.61
CA ILE A 181 25.02 -9.61 -6.18
C ILE A 181 26.15 -10.29 -6.98
N GLU A 182 26.41 -9.84 -8.21
CA GLU A 182 27.50 -10.36 -9.03
C GLU A 182 28.83 -9.68 -8.64
N ASP A 183 29.86 -10.46 -8.34
CA ASP A 183 31.21 -9.97 -7.97
C ASP A 183 32.29 -10.52 -8.93
N LYS A 184 32.00 -10.46 -10.24
CA LYS A 184 32.98 -10.86 -11.27
C LYS A 184 33.94 -9.69 -11.50
N LYS A 185 35.25 -9.96 -11.56
CA LYS A 185 36.29 -8.93 -11.83
C LYS A 185 36.00 -8.10 -13.09
N GLU A 186 35.41 -8.71 -14.10
CA GLU A 186 35.04 -8.07 -15.38
C GLU A 186 33.94 -6.99 -15.22
N LEU A 187 33.15 -7.05 -14.14
CA LEU A 187 32.08 -6.09 -13.85
C LEU A 187 32.52 -4.97 -12.90
N ALA A 188 33.73 -5.05 -12.31
CA ALA A 188 34.18 -4.09 -11.30
C ALA A 188 34.18 -2.64 -11.80
N ASP A 189 34.68 -2.40 -13.02
CA ASP A 189 34.69 -1.07 -13.61
C ASP A 189 33.27 -0.56 -13.93
N LEU A 190 32.38 -1.47 -14.38
CA LEU A 190 30.98 -1.14 -14.62
C LEU A 190 30.26 -0.76 -13.33
N HIS A 191 30.40 -1.56 -12.27
CA HIS A 191 29.80 -1.29 -10.97
C HIS A 191 30.27 0.05 -10.41
N LYS A 192 31.56 0.36 -10.57
CA LYS A 192 32.09 1.67 -10.18
C LYS A 192 31.46 2.83 -10.96
N ILE A 193 31.27 2.69 -12.28
CA ILE A 193 30.58 3.71 -13.09
C ILE A 193 29.13 3.88 -12.60
N LEU A 194 28.44 2.77 -12.34
CA LEU A 194 27.07 2.80 -11.87
C LEU A 194 26.97 3.43 -10.47
N ASP A 195 27.93 3.14 -9.59
CA ASP A 195 28.03 3.76 -8.27
C ASP A 195 28.17 5.27 -8.38
N ASP A 196 29.05 5.75 -9.25
CA ASP A 196 29.28 7.18 -9.50
C ASP A 196 28.00 7.87 -10.03
N VAL A 197 27.27 7.22 -10.94
CA VAL A 197 25.97 7.71 -11.46
C VAL A 197 24.95 7.83 -10.34
N VAL A 198 24.75 6.76 -9.55
CA VAL A 198 23.77 6.75 -8.46
C VAL A 198 24.13 7.77 -7.37
N ALA A 199 25.42 7.90 -7.04
CA ALA A 199 25.90 8.86 -6.05
C ALA A 199 25.72 10.32 -6.50
N LYS A 200 25.95 10.61 -7.78
CA LYS A 200 25.81 11.97 -8.33
C LYS A 200 24.34 12.40 -8.42
N ASP A 201 23.46 11.48 -8.74
CA ASP A 201 22.04 11.75 -9.04
C ASP A 201 21.10 11.12 -7.99
N THR A 202 21.56 10.98 -6.74
CA THR A 202 20.84 10.30 -5.65
C THR A 202 19.42 10.85 -5.44
N LYS A 203 19.21 12.16 -5.60
CA LYS A 203 17.89 12.78 -5.41
C LYS A 203 16.91 12.34 -6.49
N GLU A 204 17.36 12.25 -7.72
CA GLU A 204 16.61 11.80 -8.88
C GLU A 204 16.26 10.31 -8.74
N VAL A 205 17.22 9.48 -8.29
CA VAL A 205 16.99 8.07 -7.98
C VAL A 205 15.90 7.92 -6.92
N ILE A 206 16.03 8.61 -5.78
CA ILE A 206 15.04 8.57 -4.70
C ILE A 206 13.67 9.00 -5.22
N LYS A 207 13.60 10.11 -5.98
CA LYS A 207 12.34 10.61 -6.53
C LYS A 207 11.65 9.58 -7.42
N ALA A 208 12.39 8.93 -8.32
CA ALA A 208 11.86 7.93 -9.24
C ALA A 208 11.37 6.68 -8.49
N VAL A 209 12.16 6.17 -7.54
CA VAL A 209 11.81 5.01 -6.71
C VAL A 209 10.60 5.32 -5.83
N SER A 210 10.61 6.44 -5.11
CA SER A 210 9.49 6.89 -4.29
C SER A 210 8.21 7.01 -5.12
N ALA A 211 8.25 7.63 -6.29
CA ALA A 211 7.06 7.79 -7.13
C ALA A 211 6.45 6.43 -7.55
N ALA A 212 7.29 5.48 -7.99
CA ALA A 212 6.81 4.15 -8.38
C ALA A 212 6.25 3.37 -7.19
N PHE A 213 6.90 3.45 -6.02
CA PHE A 213 6.42 2.83 -4.79
C PHE A 213 5.10 3.46 -4.32
N GLU A 214 5.01 4.79 -4.28
CA GLU A 214 3.83 5.54 -3.87
C GLU A 214 2.62 5.21 -4.75
N GLU A 215 2.80 5.10 -6.07
CA GLU A 215 1.73 4.68 -6.99
C GLU A 215 1.26 3.25 -6.69
N LYS A 216 2.21 2.30 -6.61
CA LYS A 216 1.89 0.89 -6.39
C LYS A 216 1.18 0.68 -5.05
N LEU A 217 1.67 1.33 -3.99
CA LEU A 217 1.07 1.26 -2.66
C LEU A 217 -0.32 1.89 -2.63
N SER A 218 -0.52 3.04 -3.28
CA SER A 218 -1.84 3.69 -3.36
C SER A 218 -2.89 2.77 -4.00
N ARG A 219 -2.53 2.08 -5.09
CA ARG A 219 -3.41 1.09 -5.74
C ARG A 219 -3.71 -0.10 -4.82
N PHE A 220 -2.71 -0.60 -4.11
CA PHE A 220 -2.87 -1.68 -3.15
C PHE A 220 -3.83 -1.29 -2.03
N VAL A 221 -3.66 -0.10 -1.43
CA VAL A 221 -4.53 0.42 -0.38
C VAL A 221 -5.98 0.56 -0.85
N ILE A 222 -6.21 1.08 -2.06
CA ILE A 222 -7.57 1.17 -2.63
C ILE A 222 -8.20 -0.23 -2.77
N SER A 223 -7.48 -1.18 -3.36
CA SER A 223 -7.99 -2.54 -3.55
C SER A 223 -8.35 -3.16 -2.21
N MET A 224 -7.39 -3.17 -1.27
CA MET A 224 -7.56 -3.71 0.06
C MET A 224 -8.75 -3.08 0.80
N PHE A 225 -8.85 -1.75 0.82
CA PHE A 225 -9.96 -1.07 1.49
C PHE A 225 -11.30 -1.47 0.86
N ASN A 226 -11.39 -1.46 -0.46
CA ASN A 226 -12.62 -1.79 -1.17
C ASN A 226 -13.03 -3.24 -0.93
N ASP A 227 -12.10 -4.18 -0.96
CA ASP A 227 -12.36 -5.59 -0.69
C ASP A 227 -12.86 -5.82 0.75
N ILE A 228 -12.35 -5.04 1.72
CA ILE A 228 -12.81 -5.09 3.12
C ILE A 228 -14.19 -4.44 3.27
N ALA A 229 -14.39 -3.26 2.69
CA ALA A 229 -15.53 -2.38 2.98
C ALA A 229 -16.74 -2.62 2.08
N PHE A 230 -16.57 -3.22 0.89
CA PHE A 230 -17.60 -3.28 -0.16
C PHE A 230 -18.96 -3.76 0.35
N SER A 231 -19.01 -4.78 1.20
CA SER A 231 -20.29 -5.33 1.71
C SER A 231 -20.60 -4.94 3.16
N ARG A 232 -19.76 -4.09 3.78
CA ARG A 232 -19.74 -3.89 5.24
C ARG A 232 -20.02 -2.45 5.67
N TYR A 233 -20.75 -1.69 4.86
CA TYR A 233 -21.07 -0.30 5.19
C TYR A 233 -21.78 -0.18 6.54
N GLU A 234 -22.85 -0.95 6.75
CA GLU A 234 -23.63 -0.86 7.99
C GLU A 234 -22.85 -1.35 9.22
N GLU A 235 -21.91 -2.27 9.04
CA GLU A 235 -21.13 -2.83 10.15
C GLU A 235 -19.93 -1.99 10.55
N LEU A 236 -19.39 -1.17 9.63
CA LEU A 236 -18.14 -0.42 9.84
C LEU A 236 -18.31 1.09 9.82
N PHE A 237 -19.35 1.62 9.15
CA PHE A 237 -19.47 3.04 8.83
C PHE A 237 -20.89 3.60 9.02
N SER A 238 -21.82 2.84 9.60
CA SER A 238 -23.17 3.35 9.85
C SER A 238 -23.16 4.50 10.86
N PRO A 239 -23.99 5.55 10.69
CA PRO A 239 -24.12 6.65 11.65
C PRO A 239 -24.63 6.21 13.04
N GLU A 240 -25.15 4.99 13.14
CA GLU A 240 -25.66 4.40 14.39
C GLU A 240 -24.56 3.76 15.23
N ILE A 241 -23.35 3.56 14.66
CA ILE A 241 -22.15 3.10 15.37
C ILE A 241 -21.51 4.27 16.09
#